data_AF-A0A9Q7XG03-F1
#
_entry.id   AF-A0A9Q7XG03-F1
#
_cell.length_a   1.000
_cell.length_b   1.000
_cell.length_c   1.000
_cell.angle_alpha   90.00
_cell.angle_beta   90.00
_cell.angle_gamma   90.00
#
_symmetry.space_group_name_H-M   'P 1'
#
loop_
_entity.id
_entity.type
_entity.pdbx_description
1 polymer ?
#
loop_
_entity_poly.entity_id
_entity_poly.type
_entity_poly.pdbx_seq_one_letter_code
_entity_poly.pdbx_strand_id
1 'polypeptide(L)'
;MSNPKTEERMKAEASQALNTQEDLNCPGFESSRVFALSAQILANPPAGFPSRKRLVRSLQSVYLFIIQPSTAIDPSNPRTKPVDGKVSTSGGALRPAIWYADMKHKGVIGRGQPSTAILGRKRKADVVIECRDKDLLDLASGKVQAQRLYNEGRIRIKGNLDKALQVAKLLSHERSKLYGVAPVVESKAAVVDHQREGNNQAHNDYGAGSPAPVPDRARL
;
A
#
# COMPACT_ATOMS: atom_id res chain seq x y z
N MET A 1 0.49 19.43 4.42
CA MET A 1 1.93 19.24 4.67
C MET A 1 2.13 19.04 6.16
N SER A 2 2.70 17.91 6.58
CA SER A 2 3.01 17.63 7.99
C SER A 2 4.07 18.60 8.50
N ASN A 3 3.90 19.09 9.74
CA ASN A 3 4.88 19.96 10.39
C ASN A 3 6.13 19.12 10.75
N PRO A 4 7.37 19.54 10.44
CA PRO A 4 8.59 18.79 10.76
C PRO A 4 8.69 18.37 12.24
N LYS A 5 8.23 19.24 13.16
CA LYS A 5 8.16 18.92 14.60
C LYS A 5 7.25 17.73 14.92
N THR A 6 6.17 17.56 14.15
CA THR A 6 5.25 16.43 14.30
C THR A 6 5.89 15.14 13.80
N GLU A 7 6.63 15.19 12.69
CA GLU A 7 7.35 14.02 12.15
C GLU A 7 8.43 13.53 13.11
N GLU A 8 9.21 14.44 13.70
CA GLU A 8 10.22 14.12 14.70
C GLU A 8 9.61 13.48 15.95
N ARG A 9 8.48 14.01 16.43
CA ARG A 9 7.76 13.43 17.57
C ARG A 9 7.24 12.02 17.26
N MET A 10 6.65 11.80 16.09
CA MET A 10 6.20 10.48 15.65
C MET A 10 7.37 9.49 15.55
N LYS A 11 8.52 9.94 15.05
CA LYS A 11 9.73 9.12 14.95
C LYS A 11 10.30 8.75 16.32
N ALA A 12 10.32 9.71 17.25
CA ALA A 12 10.77 9.50 18.62
C ALA A 12 9.87 8.49 19.36
N GLU A 13 8.56 8.65 19.24
CA GLU A 13 7.57 7.71 19.80
C GLU A 13 7.77 6.30 19.21
N ALA A 14 7.98 6.20 17.90
CA ALA A 14 8.22 4.91 17.24
C ALA A 14 9.54 4.25 17.68
N SER A 15 10.60 5.03 17.95
CA SER A 15 11.84 4.49 18.52
C SER A 15 11.66 4.01 19.96
N GLN A 16 10.89 4.72 20.77
CA GLN A 16 10.59 4.30 22.13
C GLN A 16 9.75 3.01 22.16
N ALA A 17 8.78 2.91 21.25
CA ALA A 17 7.99 1.70 21.05
C ALA A 17 8.86 0.49 20.71
N LEU A 18 9.82 0.67 19.79
CA LEU A 18 10.75 -0.39 19.39
C LEU A 18 11.64 -0.86 20.52
N ASN A 19 12.12 0.05 21.37
CA ASN A 19 12.91 -0.30 22.55
C ASN A 19 12.09 -1.10 23.59
N THR A 20 10.77 -0.91 23.60
CA THR A 20 9.88 -1.67 24.50
C THR A 20 9.54 -3.05 23.93
N GLN A 21 9.53 -3.18 22.60
CA GLN A 21 9.13 -4.38 21.85
C GLN A 21 10.26 -4.87 20.95
N GLU A 22 11.34 -5.35 21.59
CA GLU A 22 12.53 -5.81 20.89
C GLU A 22 12.28 -7.05 20.00
N ASP A 23 11.22 -7.81 20.27
CA ASP A 23 10.80 -8.98 19.50
C ASP A 23 10.39 -8.65 18.06
N LEU A 24 9.88 -7.43 17.85
CA LEU A 24 9.50 -6.89 16.55
C LEU A 24 10.68 -6.28 15.78
N ASN A 25 11.83 -6.10 16.42
CA ASN A 25 12.99 -5.48 15.81
C ASN A 25 13.62 -6.36 14.72
N CYS A 26 13.79 -5.78 13.52
CA CYS A 26 14.60 -6.34 12.47
C CYS A 26 15.70 -5.33 12.08
N PRO A 27 16.98 -5.64 12.34
CA PRO A 27 18.08 -4.76 11.99
C PRO A 27 18.11 -4.42 10.50
N GLY A 28 18.35 -3.16 10.17
CA GLY A 28 18.38 -2.67 8.79
C GLY A 28 17.01 -2.36 8.17
N PHE A 29 15.91 -2.54 8.91
CA PHE A 29 14.56 -2.18 8.50
C PHE A 29 13.98 -1.13 9.43
N GLU A 30 13.75 0.07 8.90
CA GLU A 30 13.11 1.16 9.63
C GLU A 30 11.64 0.86 9.92
N SER A 31 11.00 0.03 9.09
CA SER A 31 9.64 -0.49 9.26
C SER A 31 9.42 -1.18 10.61
N SER A 32 10.48 -1.71 11.23
CA SER A 32 10.41 -2.29 12.57
C SER A 32 9.79 -1.32 13.60
N ARG A 33 10.15 -0.02 13.49
CA ARG A 33 9.62 1.04 14.37
C ARG A 33 8.12 1.24 14.16
N VAL A 34 7.66 1.16 12.91
CA VAL A 34 6.24 1.30 12.55
C VAL A 34 5.43 0.16 13.14
N PHE A 35 5.91 -1.07 13.03
CA PHE A 35 5.22 -2.24 13.59
C PHE A 35 5.19 -2.20 15.12
N ALA A 36 6.28 -1.80 15.78
CA ALA A 36 6.33 -1.63 17.22
C ALA A 36 5.35 -0.55 17.71
N LEU A 37 5.34 0.62 17.07
CA LEU A 37 4.38 1.68 17.41
C LEU A 37 2.93 1.21 17.19
N SER A 38 2.66 0.53 16.07
CA SER A 38 1.33 0.00 15.78
C SER A 38 0.88 -1.02 16.84
N ALA A 39 1.80 -1.88 17.29
CA ALA A 39 1.54 -2.87 18.33
C ALA A 39 1.31 -2.20 19.69
N GLN A 40 2.07 -1.15 20.02
CA GLN A 40 1.87 -0.35 21.22
C GLN A 40 0.50 0.34 21.23
N ILE A 41 0.09 0.95 20.11
CA ILE A 41 -1.24 1.58 19.96
C ILE A 41 -2.36 0.53 20.06
N LEU A 42 -2.18 -0.67 19.49
CA LEU A 42 -3.16 -1.74 19.62
C LEU A 42 -3.27 -2.27 21.05
N ALA A 43 -2.15 -2.32 21.78
CA ALA A 43 -2.10 -2.72 23.17
C ALA A 43 -2.78 -1.67 24.06
N ASN A 44 -2.38 -0.41 23.90
CA ASN A 44 -2.78 0.74 24.70
C ASN A 44 -3.34 1.83 23.76
N PRO A 45 -4.64 1.74 23.40
CA PRO A 45 -5.23 2.68 22.45
C PRO A 45 -5.32 4.09 23.07
N PRO A 46 -4.85 5.15 22.39
CA PRO A 46 -5.01 6.52 22.83
C PRO A 46 -6.48 6.96 22.84
N ALA A 47 -6.80 8.02 23.57
CA ALA A 47 -8.16 8.55 23.65
C ALA A 47 -8.70 8.89 22.24
N GLY A 48 -9.92 8.40 21.93
CA GLY A 48 -10.55 8.58 20.62
C GLY A 48 -10.18 7.52 19.56
N PHE A 49 -9.21 6.64 19.84
CA PHE A 49 -8.86 5.52 18.96
C PHE A 49 -9.77 4.31 19.21
N PRO A 50 -10.18 3.56 18.18
CA PRO A 50 -11.01 2.37 18.35
C PRO A 50 -10.31 1.30 19.19
N SER A 51 -11.06 0.68 20.11
CA SER A 51 -10.52 -0.40 20.93
C SER A 51 -10.08 -1.59 20.09
N ARG A 52 -9.09 -2.34 20.58
CA ARG A 52 -8.57 -3.56 19.94
C ARG A 52 -9.68 -4.53 19.54
N LYS A 53 -10.67 -4.75 20.42
CA LYS A 53 -11.83 -5.63 20.15
C LYS A 53 -12.70 -5.10 19.01
N ARG A 54 -12.85 -3.78 18.87
CA ARG A 54 -13.60 -3.15 17.79
C ARG A 54 -12.87 -3.34 16.45
N LEU A 55 -11.56 -3.10 16.44
CA LEU A 55 -10.72 -3.29 15.26
C LEU A 55 -10.71 -4.73 14.75
N VAL A 56 -10.58 -5.70 15.66
CA VAL A 56 -10.63 -7.13 15.31
C VAL A 56 -11.98 -7.50 14.70
N ARG A 57 -13.08 -6.95 15.25
CA ARG A 57 -14.43 -7.19 14.72
C ARG A 57 -14.70 -6.46 13.40
N SER A 58 -14.05 -5.33 13.12
CA SER A 58 -14.23 -4.59 11.87
C SER A 58 -13.38 -5.10 10.73
N LEU A 59 -12.15 -5.58 11.00
CA LEU A 59 -11.20 -5.99 9.97
C LEU A 59 -11.27 -7.49 9.65
N GLN A 60 -11.50 -8.33 10.65
CA GLN A 60 -11.71 -9.79 10.52
C GLN A 60 -10.78 -10.47 9.50
N SER A 61 -9.48 -10.18 9.59
CA SER A 61 -8.49 -10.69 8.65
C SER A 61 -7.07 -10.74 9.22
N VAL A 62 -6.28 -11.64 8.66
CA VAL A 62 -4.84 -11.77 8.96
C VAL A 62 -4.04 -11.16 7.81
N TYR A 63 -3.23 -10.17 8.13
CA TYR A 63 -2.35 -9.48 7.20
C TYR A 63 -0.92 -10.00 7.34
N LEU A 64 -0.27 -10.25 6.21
CA LEU A 64 1.15 -10.57 6.12
C LEU A 64 1.86 -9.46 5.36
N PHE A 65 2.91 -8.90 5.96
CA PHE A 65 3.75 -7.88 5.37
C PHE A 65 5.09 -8.49 4.99
N ILE A 66 5.43 -8.40 3.71
CA ILE A 66 6.73 -8.80 3.17
C ILE A 66 7.45 -7.51 2.76
N ILE A 67 8.44 -7.12 3.55
CA ILE A 67 9.15 -5.86 3.38
C ILE A 67 10.48 -6.13 2.69
N GLN A 68 10.62 -5.53 1.51
CA GLN A 68 11.86 -5.53 0.77
C GLN A 68 12.80 -4.45 1.32
N PRO A 69 14.10 -4.75 1.45
CA PRO A 69 15.07 -3.78 1.93
C PRO A 69 15.16 -2.59 0.98
N SER A 70 15.32 -1.39 1.56
CA SER A 70 15.43 -0.13 0.80
C SER A 70 16.87 0.36 0.66
N THR A 71 17.78 -0.21 1.44
CA THR A 71 19.22 0.01 1.41
C THR A 71 19.92 -1.24 0.86
N ALA A 72 21.08 -1.05 0.24
CA ALA A 72 21.91 -2.18 -0.13
C ALA A 72 22.43 -2.87 1.13
N ILE A 73 22.35 -4.20 1.19
CA ILE A 73 22.94 -4.99 2.29
C ILE A 73 24.46 -4.78 2.34
N ASP A 74 25.07 -4.61 1.16
CA ASP A 74 26.49 -4.30 1.00
C ASP A 74 26.64 -3.20 -0.06
N PRO A 75 27.09 -1.98 0.30
CA PRO A 75 27.22 -0.87 -0.63
C PRO A 75 28.27 -1.11 -1.73
N SER A 76 29.21 -2.05 -1.52
CA SER A 76 30.28 -2.37 -2.47
C SER A 76 29.81 -3.25 -3.63
N ASN A 77 28.70 -3.98 -3.47
CA ASN A 77 28.18 -4.89 -4.49
C ASN A 77 26.99 -4.26 -5.26
N PRO A 78 27.11 -3.97 -6.57
CA PRO A 78 26.01 -3.40 -7.35
C PRO A 78 24.80 -4.33 -7.49
N ARG A 79 24.96 -5.65 -7.29
CA ARG A 79 23.87 -6.64 -7.35
C ARG A 79 22.96 -6.66 -6.12
N THR A 80 23.39 -6.04 -5.01
CA THR A 80 22.61 -5.96 -3.77
C THR A 80 21.82 -4.65 -3.67
N LYS A 81 21.94 -3.75 -4.66
CA LYS A 81 21.23 -2.47 -4.68
C LYS A 81 19.77 -2.66 -5.10
N PRO A 82 18.79 -2.19 -4.30
CA PRO A 82 17.40 -2.14 -4.72
C PRO A 82 17.22 -1.22 -5.94
N VAL A 83 16.57 -1.68 -7.00
CA VAL A 83 16.22 -0.88 -8.19
C VAL A 83 14.92 -0.15 -7.95
N ASP A 84 14.81 1.15 -8.23
CA ASP A 84 13.58 1.93 -8.03
C ASP A 84 12.39 1.54 -8.94
N GLY A 85 11.16 1.72 -8.43
CA GLY A 85 9.91 1.50 -9.18
C GLY A 85 9.28 0.10 -9.13
N LYS A 86 10.04 -1.01 -8.95
CA LYS A 86 9.45 -2.38 -8.87
C LYS A 86 9.75 -3.08 -7.54
N VAL A 87 8.73 -3.69 -6.91
CA VAL A 87 8.86 -4.45 -5.65
C VAL A 87 9.63 -5.75 -5.81
N SER A 88 9.56 -6.40 -6.98
CA SER A 88 10.18 -7.72 -7.20
C SER A 88 11.57 -7.70 -7.80
N THR A 89 12.12 -6.51 -8.07
CA THR A 89 13.44 -6.35 -8.69
C THR A 89 14.56 -6.23 -7.64
N SER A 90 14.24 -6.38 -6.35
CA SER A 90 15.24 -6.68 -5.33
C SER A 90 15.84 -8.07 -5.60
N GLY A 91 16.98 -8.09 -6.31
CA GLY A 91 17.67 -9.31 -6.73
C GLY A 91 17.90 -10.31 -5.59
N GLY A 92 17.99 -11.60 -5.93
CA GLY A 92 17.97 -12.77 -5.03
C GLY A 92 19.00 -12.84 -3.89
N ALA A 93 19.77 -11.77 -3.63
CA ALA A 93 20.61 -11.60 -2.44
C ALA A 93 19.93 -10.81 -1.31
N LEU A 94 18.80 -10.13 -1.57
CA LEU A 94 18.11 -9.30 -0.59
C LEU A 94 17.11 -10.15 0.23
N ARG A 95 17.37 -10.31 1.53
CA ARG A 95 16.47 -11.03 2.44
C ARG A 95 15.31 -10.10 2.85
N PRO A 96 14.05 -10.41 2.49
CA PRO A 96 12.93 -9.62 2.95
C PRO A 96 12.68 -9.87 4.44
N ALA A 97 12.27 -8.84 5.15
CA ALA A 97 11.77 -8.98 6.51
C ALA A 97 10.26 -9.20 6.47
N ILE A 98 9.77 -10.03 7.39
CA ILE A 98 8.38 -10.48 7.40
C ILE A 98 7.76 -10.11 8.74
N TRP A 99 6.58 -9.51 8.71
CA TRP A 99 5.73 -9.26 9.87
C TRP A 99 4.31 -9.70 9.57
N TYR A 100 3.54 -10.01 10.60
CA TYR A 100 2.13 -10.32 10.48
C TYR A 100 1.30 -9.48 11.47
N ALA A 101 0.06 -9.20 11.09
CA ALA A 101 -0.94 -8.60 11.97
C ALA A 101 -2.20 -9.49 11.98
N ASP A 102 -2.47 -10.14 13.12
CA ASP A 102 -3.69 -10.91 13.32
C ASP A 102 -4.80 -9.98 13.84
N MET A 103 -5.57 -9.42 12.90
CA MET A 103 -6.76 -8.63 13.19
C MET A 103 -8.05 -9.46 13.06
N LYS A 104 -7.94 -10.79 13.16
CA LYS A 104 -9.07 -11.71 13.04
C LYS A 104 -9.44 -12.34 14.38
N HIS A 105 -8.45 -12.61 15.24
CA HIS A 105 -8.67 -13.26 16.53
C HIS A 105 -8.13 -12.45 17.70
N LYS A 106 -6.80 -12.31 17.78
CA LYS A 106 -6.15 -11.76 18.98
C LYS A 106 -5.92 -10.25 18.91
N GLY A 107 -5.83 -9.67 17.70
CA GLY A 107 -5.44 -8.26 17.53
C GLY A 107 -3.99 -8.02 17.87
N VAL A 108 -3.09 -8.90 17.40
CA VAL A 108 -1.66 -8.90 17.76
C VAL A 108 -0.81 -8.77 16.50
N ILE A 109 0.25 -7.99 16.59
CA ILE A 109 1.30 -7.87 15.57
C ILE A 109 2.50 -8.67 16.04
N GLY A 110 3.13 -9.40 15.13
CA GLY A 110 4.31 -10.21 15.41
C GLY A 110 5.27 -10.24 14.23
N ARG A 111 6.52 -10.64 14.49
CA ARG A 111 7.52 -10.86 13.44
C ARG A 111 7.41 -12.28 12.88
N GLY A 112 7.69 -12.44 11.60
CA GLY A 112 7.67 -13.72 10.89
C GLY A 112 6.33 -14.05 10.25
N GLN A 113 6.10 -15.33 10.00
CA GLN A 113 4.83 -15.82 9.46
C GLN A 113 3.76 -15.85 10.56
N PRO A 114 2.48 -15.62 10.24
CA PRO A 114 1.38 -15.72 11.20
C PRO A 114 1.41 -17.08 11.88
N SER A 115 1.19 -17.08 13.20
CA SER A 115 1.39 -18.27 14.01
C SER A 115 0.55 -19.44 13.51
N THR A 116 1.17 -20.62 13.60
CA THR A 116 0.55 -21.92 13.35
C THR A 116 -0.73 -22.03 14.19
N ALA A 117 -1.83 -22.44 13.56
CA ALA A 117 -3.04 -22.76 14.30
C ALA A 117 -2.75 -23.84 15.36
N ILE A 118 -3.63 -23.99 16.35
CA ILE A 118 -3.53 -24.91 17.52
C ILE A 118 -3.31 -26.40 17.14
N LEU A 119 -3.25 -26.73 15.85
CA LEU A 119 -3.13 -28.09 15.31
C LEU A 119 -2.04 -28.22 14.22
N GLY A 120 -0.92 -27.50 14.33
CA GLY A 120 0.22 -27.66 13.42
C GLY A 120 0.01 -27.14 11.98
N ARG A 121 -1.21 -26.70 11.63
CA ARG A 121 -1.50 -26.11 10.31
C ARG A 121 -1.03 -24.66 10.26
N LYS A 122 -0.11 -24.37 9.32
CA LYS A 122 0.30 -22.99 8.99
C LYS A 122 -0.94 -22.18 8.63
N ARG A 123 -1.18 -21.09 9.36
CA ARG A 123 -2.30 -20.22 9.08
C ARG A 123 -2.00 -19.40 7.83
N LYS A 124 -2.78 -19.59 6.77
CA LYS A 124 -2.65 -18.76 5.57
C LYS A 124 -3.12 -17.33 5.88
N ALA A 125 -2.34 -16.34 5.48
CA ALA A 125 -2.75 -14.95 5.55
C ALA A 125 -3.90 -14.69 4.56
N ASP A 126 -4.89 -13.90 4.97
CA ASP A 126 -6.03 -13.51 4.13
C ASP A 126 -5.60 -12.43 3.11
N VAL A 127 -4.65 -11.59 3.51
CA VAL A 127 -4.07 -10.52 2.69
C VAL A 127 -2.55 -10.55 2.85
N VAL A 128 -1.83 -10.53 1.74
CA VAL A 128 -0.36 -10.39 1.71
C VAL A 128 -0.01 -9.07 1.02
N ILE A 129 0.75 -8.23 1.71
CA ILE A 129 1.19 -6.93 1.24
C ILE A 129 2.71 -7.01 1.08
N GLU A 130 3.18 -6.80 -0.14
CA GLU A 130 4.60 -6.72 -0.46
C GLU A 130 4.93 -5.27 -0.82
N CYS A 131 5.87 -4.67 -0.12
CA CYS A 131 6.30 -3.30 -0.34
C CYS A 131 7.77 -3.13 0.07
N ARG A 132 8.35 -1.96 -0.20
CA ARG A 132 9.67 -1.62 0.33
C ARG A 132 9.59 -0.95 1.68
N ASP A 133 10.69 -1.02 2.41
CA ASP A 133 10.86 -0.37 3.70
C ASP A 133 10.53 1.14 3.63
N LYS A 134 11.06 1.87 2.64
CA LYS A 134 10.75 3.31 2.42
C LYS A 134 9.26 3.56 2.14
N ASP A 135 8.64 2.76 1.29
CA ASP A 135 7.23 2.93 0.90
C ASP A 135 6.31 2.72 2.11
N LEU A 136 6.65 1.79 3.00
CA LEU A 136 5.91 1.56 4.24
C LEU A 136 6.03 2.74 5.21
N LEU A 137 7.22 3.36 5.31
CA LEU A 137 7.42 4.57 6.13
C LEU A 137 6.62 5.76 5.59
N ASP A 138 6.62 5.96 4.28
CA ASP A 138 5.85 7.03 3.64
C ASP A 138 4.33 6.83 3.83
N LEU A 139 3.88 5.57 3.79
CA LEU A 139 2.49 5.20 4.08
C LEU A 139 2.13 5.40 5.56
N ALA A 140 3.02 4.99 6.48
CA ALA A 140 2.82 5.09 7.92
C ALA A 140 2.86 6.54 8.42
N SER A 141 3.77 7.36 7.88
CA SER A 141 3.83 8.81 8.13
C SER A 141 2.67 9.55 7.47
N GLY A 142 2.13 9.01 6.37
CA GLY A 142 1.01 9.60 5.66
C GLY A 142 1.38 10.56 4.56
N LYS A 143 2.62 10.51 4.11
CA LYS A 143 3.09 11.28 2.96
C LYS A 143 2.44 10.77 1.66
N VAL A 144 2.16 9.47 1.60
CA VAL A 144 1.59 8.83 0.40
C VAL A 144 0.40 7.94 0.77
N GLN A 145 -0.60 7.89 -0.10
CA GLN A 145 -1.78 7.04 0.02
C GLN A 145 -1.51 5.64 -0.56
N ALA A 146 -2.02 4.59 0.10
CA ALA A 146 -1.80 3.20 -0.30
C ALA A 146 -2.32 2.89 -1.72
N GLN A 147 -3.44 3.49 -2.13
CA GLN A 147 -4.03 3.30 -3.46
C GLN A 147 -3.09 3.80 -4.57
N ARG A 148 -2.46 4.95 -4.37
CA ARG A 148 -1.49 5.50 -5.31
C ARG A 148 -0.27 4.58 -5.48
N LEU A 149 0.31 4.10 -4.39
CA LEU A 149 1.46 3.18 -4.44
C LEU A 149 1.11 1.84 -5.09
N TYR A 150 -0.14 1.38 -4.91
CA TYR A 150 -0.65 0.19 -5.60
C TYR A 150 -0.76 0.43 -7.11
N ASN A 151 -1.34 1.56 -7.52
CA ASN A 151 -1.47 1.94 -8.93
C ASN A 151 -0.10 2.14 -9.61
N GLU A 152 0.88 2.68 -8.90
CA GLU A 152 2.27 2.83 -9.35
C GLU A 152 3.04 1.49 -9.40
N GLY A 153 2.48 0.39 -8.87
CA GLY A 153 3.14 -0.92 -8.81
C GLY A 153 4.26 -1.03 -7.76
N ARG A 154 4.37 -0.03 -6.87
CA ARG A 154 5.32 0.03 -5.73
C ARG A 154 4.83 -0.75 -4.51
N ILE A 155 3.55 -1.06 -4.43
CA ILE A 155 3.00 -2.01 -3.47
C ILE A 155 2.27 -3.11 -4.24
N ARG A 156 2.50 -4.36 -3.87
CA ARG A 156 1.76 -5.51 -4.39
C ARG A 156 0.87 -6.07 -3.29
N ILE A 157 -0.38 -6.36 -3.64
CA ILE A 157 -1.37 -6.93 -2.73
C ILE A 157 -1.84 -8.25 -3.31
N LYS A 158 -1.76 -9.33 -2.53
CA LYS A 158 -2.33 -10.64 -2.86
C LYS A 158 -3.44 -10.96 -1.86
N GLY A 159 -4.52 -11.57 -2.34
CA GLY A 159 -5.70 -11.87 -1.52
C GLY A 159 -6.79 -10.82 -1.67
N ASN A 160 -7.48 -10.50 -0.58
CA ASN A 160 -8.62 -9.57 -0.63
C ASN A 160 -8.15 -8.10 -0.64
N LEU A 161 -8.30 -7.44 -1.79
CA LEU A 161 -7.91 -6.04 -2.00
C LEU A 161 -8.72 -5.07 -1.12
N ASP A 162 -10.03 -5.27 -0.99
CA ASP A 162 -10.90 -4.37 -0.23
C ASP A 162 -10.49 -4.30 1.24
N LYS A 163 -10.15 -5.45 1.84
CA LYS A 163 -9.64 -5.53 3.22
C LYS A 163 -8.29 -4.83 3.38
N ALA A 164 -7.44 -4.84 2.36
CA ALA A 164 -6.17 -4.11 2.36
C ALA A 164 -6.40 -2.60 2.34
N LEU A 165 -7.30 -2.13 1.46
CA LEU A 165 -7.64 -0.71 1.34
C LEU A 165 -8.40 -0.19 2.56
N GLN A 166 -9.25 -1.01 3.18
CA GLN A 166 -9.98 -0.66 4.40
C GLN A 166 -9.02 -0.37 5.56
N VAL A 167 -7.96 -1.18 5.74
CA VAL A 167 -6.93 -0.92 6.77
C VAL A 167 -6.20 0.37 6.49
N ALA A 168 -5.80 0.61 5.24
CA ALA A 168 -5.12 1.85 4.88
C ALA A 168 -5.97 3.10 5.16
N LYS A 169 -7.28 3.04 4.85
CA LYS A 169 -8.24 4.11 5.15
C LYS A 169 -8.39 4.32 6.66
N LEU A 170 -8.55 3.24 7.43
CA LEU A 170 -8.67 3.29 8.88
C LEU A 170 -7.43 3.92 9.51
N LEU A 171 -6.23 3.44 9.15
CA LEU A 171 -4.98 3.98 9.67
C LEU A 171 -4.79 5.46 9.34
N SER A 172 -5.16 5.87 8.12
CA SER A 172 -5.09 7.27 7.70
C SER A 172 -6.04 8.15 8.52
N HIS A 173 -7.29 7.71 8.71
CA HIS A 173 -8.30 8.44 9.48
C HIS A 173 -7.92 8.58 10.95
N GLU A 174 -7.46 7.50 11.57
CA GLU A 174 -7.07 7.53 12.99
C GLU A 174 -5.79 8.34 13.21
N ARG A 175 -4.81 8.26 12.31
CA ARG A 175 -3.62 9.13 12.36
C ARG A 175 -4.02 10.61 12.28
N SER A 176 -4.96 10.96 11.40
CA SER A 176 -5.45 12.34 11.28
C SER A 176 -6.06 12.85 12.57
N LYS A 177 -6.78 12.00 13.31
CA LYS A 177 -7.31 12.36 14.64
C LYS A 177 -6.22 12.53 15.69
N LEU A 178 -5.23 11.66 15.70
CA LEU A 178 -4.19 11.64 16.75
C LEU A 178 -3.17 12.77 16.61
N TYR A 179 -2.75 13.07 15.38
CA TYR A 179 -1.66 14.00 15.13
C TYR A 179 -2.12 15.29 14.43
N GLY A 180 -3.42 15.46 14.19
CA GLY A 180 -3.97 16.62 13.47
C GLY A 180 -3.48 16.73 12.03
N VAL A 181 -2.90 15.66 11.48
CA VAL A 181 -2.37 15.63 10.11
C VAL A 181 -3.54 15.47 9.16
N ALA A 182 -3.74 16.43 8.26
CA ALA A 182 -4.81 16.34 7.26
C ALA A 182 -4.70 15.01 6.50
N PRO A 183 -5.81 14.27 6.32
CA PRO A 183 -5.78 13.05 5.52
C PRO A 183 -5.34 13.42 4.11
N VAL A 184 -4.46 12.61 3.50
CA VAL A 184 -4.14 12.73 2.08
C VAL A 184 -5.39 12.29 1.32
N VAL A 185 -6.28 13.25 1.11
CA VAL A 185 -7.39 13.11 0.17
C VAL A 185 -6.75 13.09 -1.19
N GLU A 186 -7.06 12.06 -1.97
CA GLU A 186 -6.83 12.06 -3.41
C GLU A 186 -7.42 13.37 -3.95
N SER A 187 -6.58 14.37 -4.24
CA SER A 187 -6.96 15.35 -5.23
C SER A 187 -7.27 14.51 -6.45
N LYS A 188 -8.54 14.49 -6.90
CA LYS A 188 -8.90 13.88 -8.19
C LYS A 188 -7.79 14.26 -9.14
N ALA A 189 -6.92 13.31 -9.46
CA ALA A 189 -5.98 13.49 -10.53
C ALA A 189 -6.89 13.84 -11.70
N ALA A 190 -6.66 15.01 -12.28
CA ALA A 190 -7.38 15.44 -13.47
C ALA A 190 -7.45 14.21 -14.36
N VAL A 191 -8.67 13.74 -14.61
CA VAL A 191 -8.93 12.83 -15.69
C VAL A 191 -8.37 13.60 -16.88
N VAL A 192 -7.20 13.21 -17.35
CA VAL A 192 -6.75 13.62 -18.67
C VAL A 192 -7.73 12.89 -19.56
N ASP A 193 -8.85 13.56 -19.83
CA ASP A 193 -9.70 13.22 -20.94
C ASP A 193 -8.77 13.26 -22.14
N HIS A 194 -8.36 12.09 -22.60
CA HIS A 194 -7.90 11.96 -23.97
C HIS A 194 -9.13 12.29 -24.82
N GLN A 195 -9.31 13.59 -25.06
CA GLN A 195 -10.20 14.13 -26.07
C GLN A 195 -9.77 13.45 -27.36
N ARG A 196 -10.45 12.36 -27.70
CA ARG A 196 -10.33 11.73 -29.00
C ARG A 196 -10.86 12.79 -29.95
N GLU A 197 -9.98 13.45 -30.68
CA GLU A 197 -10.33 14.45 -31.68
C GLU A 197 -11.20 13.77 -32.74
N GLY A 198 -12.51 13.79 -32.49
CA GLY A 198 -13.52 13.47 -33.47
C GLY A 198 -13.53 14.62 -34.46
N ASN A 199 -13.07 14.33 -35.67
CA ASN A 199 -13.01 15.26 -36.79
C ASN A 199 -14.42 15.68 -37.21
N ASN A 200 -14.97 16.68 -36.52
CA ASN A 200 -16.26 17.31 -36.84
C ASN A 200 -16.04 18.48 -37.81
N GLN A 201 -15.76 18.17 -39.07
CA GLN A 201 -16.02 19.07 -40.20
C GLN A 201 -17.12 18.45 -41.06
N ALA A 202 -18.36 18.61 -40.60
CA ALA A 202 -19.55 18.49 -41.44
C ALA A 202 -20.06 19.91 -41.69
N HIS A 203 -19.60 20.53 -42.79
CA HIS A 203 -20.24 21.72 -43.31
C HIS A 203 -20.29 21.65 -44.85
N ASN A 204 -21.50 21.34 -45.32
CA ASN A 204 -22.09 21.74 -46.58
C ASN A 204 -21.24 21.65 -47.84
N ASP A 205 -21.37 20.54 -48.55
CA ASP A 205 -21.27 20.57 -50.01
C ASP A 205 -22.26 19.57 -50.64
N TYR A 206 -23.54 19.96 -50.67
CA TYR A 206 -24.52 19.35 -51.56
C TYR A 206 -24.35 20.01 -52.94
N GLY A 207 -23.40 19.48 -53.71
CA GLY A 207 -23.09 19.92 -55.08
C GLY A 207 -23.23 18.78 -56.08
N ALA A 208 -24.31 18.81 -56.86
CA ALA A 208 -24.51 18.26 -58.20
C ALA A 208 -23.73 16.98 -58.64
N GLY A 209 -24.48 15.87 -58.75
CA GLY A 209 -24.58 15.09 -59.99
C GLY A 209 -23.38 14.23 -60.45
N SER A 210 -23.48 12.92 -60.20
CA SER A 210 -23.59 11.89 -61.26
C SER A 210 -23.91 10.52 -60.61
N PRO A 211 -24.90 9.75 -61.08
CA PRO A 211 -25.17 8.42 -60.56
C PRO A 211 -24.05 7.45 -60.98
N ALA A 212 -23.59 6.61 -60.05
CA ALA A 212 -22.62 5.56 -60.33
C ALA A 212 -23.21 4.55 -61.35
N PRO A 213 -22.42 4.10 -62.36
CA PRO A 213 -22.91 3.13 -63.33
C PRO A 213 -23.05 1.76 -62.67
N VAL A 214 -24.24 1.18 -62.75
CA VAL A 214 -24.54 -0.16 -62.26
C VAL A 214 -23.95 -1.17 -63.24
N PRO A 215 -23.12 -2.14 -62.82
CA PRO A 215 -22.70 -3.22 -63.70
C PRO A 215 -23.89 -4.16 -63.97
N ASP A 216 -24.25 -4.26 -65.25
CA ASP A 216 -25.35 -5.06 -65.75
C ASP A 216 -25.08 -6.55 -65.49
N ARG A 217 -25.95 -7.20 -64.71
CA ARG A 217 -25.86 -8.64 -64.39
C ARG A 217 -27.12 -9.36 -64.83
N ALA A 218 -27.46 -9.24 -66.11
CA ALA A 218 -28.32 -10.14 -66.88
C ALA A 218 -28.21 -9.69 -68.36
N ARG A 219 -27.81 -10.46 -69.37
CA ARG A 219 -28.00 -11.87 -69.71
C ARG A 219 -26.93 -12.27 -70.75
N LEU A 220 -26.83 -13.59 -70.99
CA LEU A 220 -26.57 -14.26 -72.27
C LEU A 220 -26.09 -13.40 -73.46
#